data_AF-A0A0G1P4H8-F1
#
_entry.id   AF-A0A0G1P4H8-F1
#
_cell.length_a   1.000
_cell.length_b   1.000
_cell.length_c   1.000
_cell.angle_alpha   90.00
_cell.angle_beta   90.00
_cell.angle_gamma   90.00
#
_symmetry.space_group_name_H-M   'P 1'
#
loop_
_entity.id
_entity.type
_entity.pdbx_description
1 polymer ?
#
loop_
_entity_poly.entity_id
_entity_poly.type
_entity_poly.pdbx_seq_one_letter_code
_entity_poly.pdbx_strand_id
1 'polypeptide(L)'
;MAKAFFVLLCVLGYSPVFAQDHPDYQFRALLHKQIGITESGGLAFWAVAPDVTKTNPRQFLLVGGPLFKGSGGWLELMGGSFVKTDGTVDAAFNMRASRIGTRFLFYTEAMYVFPKKRLIVPFSVTRRVKLGALNLGFGLESEVTLDVGATSWRFGPRIVVPILKKASLATVYQWHSRQPLLRQYLLLNF
;
A
#
# COMPACT_ATOMS: atom_id res chain seq x y z
N MET A 1 3.89 -14.81 23.21
CA MET A 1 4.08 -14.83 21.74
C MET A 1 3.02 -15.67 21.02
N ALA A 2 2.74 -16.91 21.44
CA ALA A 2 1.76 -17.79 20.77
C ALA A 2 0.33 -17.21 20.61
N LYS A 3 -0.16 -16.43 21.58
CA LYS A 3 -1.52 -15.85 21.53
C LYS A 3 -1.73 -14.81 20.42
N ALA A 4 -0.71 -14.01 20.09
CA ALA A 4 -0.81 -13.02 19.01
C ALA A 4 -0.73 -13.70 17.62
N PHE A 5 0.05 -14.77 17.52
CA PHE A 5 0.10 -15.63 16.33
C PHE A 5 -1.23 -16.36 16.10
N PHE A 6 -1.88 -16.80 17.19
CA PHE A 6 -3.22 -17.40 17.14
C PHE A 6 -4.29 -16.40 16.70
N VAL A 7 -4.26 -15.16 17.20
CA VAL A 7 -5.19 -14.10 16.74
C VAL A 7 -4.94 -13.75 15.28
N LEU A 8 -3.69 -13.69 14.83
CA LEU A 8 -3.34 -13.51 13.42
C LEU A 8 -3.88 -14.65 12.55
N LEU A 9 -3.71 -15.90 12.98
CA LEU A 9 -4.27 -17.09 12.32
C LEU A 9 -5.79 -17.12 12.34
N CYS A 10 -6.45 -16.65 13.41
CA CYS A 10 -7.90 -16.54 13.46
C CYS A 10 -8.41 -15.44 12.53
N VAL A 11 -7.75 -14.29 12.44
CA VAL A 11 -8.11 -13.21 11.49
C VAL A 11 -7.87 -13.65 10.04
N LEU A 12 -6.81 -14.43 9.78
CA LEU A 12 -6.51 -14.99 8.46
C LEU A 12 -7.42 -16.18 8.11
N GLY A 13 -7.85 -16.97 9.09
CA GLY A 13 -8.63 -18.20 8.92
C GLY A 13 -10.15 -18.02 8.95
N TYR A 14 -10.67 -16.95 9.56
CA TYR A 14 -12.12 -16.65 9.60
C TYR A 14 -12.63 -15.80 8.42
N SER A 15 -11.83 -15.66 7.36
CA SER A 15 -12.26 -14.97 6.15
C SER A 15 -13.29 -15.70 5.24
N PRO A 16 -13.81 -16.93 5.49
CA PRO A 16 -14.85 -17.50 4.62
C PRO A 16 -16.29 -17.15 5.04
N VAL A 17 -16.54 -16.28 6.01
CA VAL A 17 -17.90 -16.04 6.56
C VAL A 17 -18.77 -15.06 5.73
N PHE A 18 -18.33 -14.62 4.55
CA PHE A 18 -19.19 -13.89 3.60
C PHE A 18 -19.31 -14.65 2.29
N ALA A 19 -19.99 -15.80 2.35
CA ALA A 19 -20.41 -16.57 1.19
C ALA A 19 -21.69 -15.95 0.60
N GLN A 20 -21.51 -14.99 -0.31
CA GLN A 20 -22.41 -14.77 -1.45
C GLN A 20 -21.72 -14.02 -2.61
N ASP A 21 -20.61 -13.32 -2.37
CA ASP A 21 -19.68 -12.86 -3.41
C ASP A 21 -18.27 -12.79 -2.79
N HIS A 22 -17.39 -13.75 -3.08
CA HIS A 22 -16.04 -13.73 -2.49
C HIS A 22 -15.29 -12.46 -2.93
N PRO A 23 -14.73 -11.68 -1.99
CA PRO A 23 -13.90 -10.54 -2.36
C PRO A 23 -12.71 -11.02 -3.19
N ASP A 24 -12.34 -10.27 -4.23
CA ASP A 24 -11.12 -10.52 -4.97
C ASP A 24 -9.96 -10.41 -3.99
N TYR A 25 -9.26 -11.51 -3.72
CA TYR A 25 -8.17 -11.54 -2.74
C TYR A 25 -6.83 -11.24 -3.42
N GLN A 26 -6.07 -10.31 -2.85
CA GLN A 26 -4.75 -9.89 -3.33
C GLN A 26 -3.74 -9.83 -2.20
N PHE A 27 -2.55 -10.36 -2.42
CA PHE A 27 -1.43 -10.27 -1.48
C PHE A 27 -0.18 -9.75 -2.21
N ARG A 28 0.37 -8.64 -1.72
CA ARG A 28 1.56 -8.01 -2.31
C ARG A 28 2.62 -7.75 -1.26
N ALA A 29 3.88 -7.94 -1.64
CA ALA A 29 5.03 -7.49 -0.87
C ALA A 29 5.50 -6.13 -1.38
N LEU A 30 5.84 -5.23 -0.47
CA LEU A 30 6.30 -3.88 -0.76
C LEU A 30 7.61 -3.64 -0.02
N LEU A 31 8.57 -3.07 -0.73
CA LEU A 31 9.84 -2.62 -0.17
C LEU A 31 9.89 -1.11 -0.25
N HIS A 32 10.24 -0.47 0.85
CA HIS A 32 10.49 0.96 0.92
C HIS A 32 11.86 1.21 1.55
N LYS A 33 12.63 2.10 0.95
CA LYS A 33 13.89 2.55 1.52
C LYS A 33 14.01 4.06 1.37
N GLN A 34 14.28 4.75 2.47
CA GLN A 34 14.61 6.17 2.47
C GLN A 34 16.07 6.34 2.91
N ILE A 35 16.88 6.96 2.06
CA ILE A 35 18.28 7.27 2.34
C ILE A 35 18.37 8.78 2.57
N GLY A 36 18.57 9.19 3.82
CA GLY A 36 18.80 10.60 4.14
C GLY A 36 20.19 11.02 3.67
N ILE A 37 20.25 12.11 2.89
CA ILE A 37 21.51 12.73 2.44
C ILE A 37 21.73 14.03 3.23
N THR A 38 20.66 14.75 3.51
CA THR A 38 20.63 15.95 4.36
C THR A 38 19.56 15.80 5.44
N GLU A 39 19.47 16.77 6.35
CA GLU A 39 18.41 16.81 7.37
C GLU A 39 17.00 16.91 6.76
N SER A 40 16.89 17.64 5.65
CA SER A 40 15.62 17.93 4.97
C SER A 40 15.38 17.09 3.71
N GLY A 41 16.30 16.20 3.32
CA GLY A 41 16.15 15.48 2.07
C GLY A 41 17.08 14.30 1.85
N GLY A 42 16.84 13.62 0.72
CA GLY A 42 17.60 12.45 0.33
C GLY A 42 16.99 11.74 -0.86
N LEU A 43 17.08 10.40 -0.86
CA LEU A 43 16.51 9.55 -1.90
C LEU A 43 15.51 8.57 -1.30
N ALA A 44 14.49 8.24 -2.08
CA ALA A 44 13.54 7.19 -1.78
C ALA A 44 13.52 6.15 -2.91
N PHE A 45 13.30 4.90 -2.53
CA PHE A 45 13.12 3.78 -3.44
C PHE A 45 11.92 2.96 -3.00
N TRP A 46 11.14 2.51 -3.97
CA TRP A 46 10.01 1.65 -3.72
C TRP A 46 9.94 0.52 -4.73
N ALA A 47 9.66 -0.68 -4.23
CA ALA A 47 9.34 -1.82 -5.04
C ALA A 47 7.99 -2.39 -4.63
N VAL A 48 7.12 -2.71 -5.60
CA VAL A 48 5.90 -3.49 -5.36
C VAL A 48 6.02 -4.78 -6.14
N ALA A 49 6.06 -5.90 -5.42
CA ALA A 49 6.00 -7.21 -6.02
C ALA A 49 4.59 -7.45 -6.61
N PRO A 50 4.48 -8.30 -7.63
CA PRO A 50 3.21 -8.75 -8.14
C PRO A 50 2.34 -9.39 -7.06
N ASP A 51 1.05 -9.48 -7.38
CA ASP A 51 0.12 -10.22 -6.57
C ASP A 51 0.42 -11.72 -6.62
N VAL A 52 0.78 -12.30 -5.47
CA VAL A 52 1.17 -13.72 -5.37
C VAL A 52 -0.04 -14.66 -5.33
N THR A 53 -1.26 -14.12 -5.18
CA THR A 53 -2.49 -14.93 -5.17
C THR A 53 -2.96 -15.29 -6.58
N LYS A 54 -2.39 -14.65 -7.60
CA LYS A 54 -2.72 -14.87 -9.01
C LYS A 54 -1.66 -15.76 -9.64
N THR A 55 -2.10 -16.76 -10.40
CA THR A 55 -1.24 -17.67 -11.17
C THR A 55 -0.38 -16.98 -12.21
N ASN A 56 -0.76 -15.78 -12.67
CA ASN A 56 0.03 -14.94 -13.58
C ASN A 56 0.31 -13.58 -12.93
N PRO A 57 1.36 -13.45 -12.11
CA PRO A 57 1.76 -12.17 -11.52
C PRO A 57 2.17 -11.18 -12.62
N ARG A 58 1.32 -10.20 -12.95
CA ARG A 58 1.46 -9.46 -14.22
C ARG A 58 2.51 -8.36 -14.27
N GLN A 59 2.94 -7.80 -13.13
CA GLN A 59 3.90 -6.69 -13.14
C GLN A 59 4.52 -6.40 -11.76
N PHE A 60 5.81 -6.07 -11.77
CA PHE A 60 6.54 -5.43 -10.67
C PHE A 60 6.49 -3.91 -10.86
N LEU A 61 6.40 -3.14 -9.79
CA LEU A 61 6.68 -1.69 -9.82
C LEU A 61 8.04 -1.45 -9.21
N LEU A 62 8.91 -0.70 -9.89
CA LEU A 62 10.16 -0.19 -9.35
C LEU A 62 10.22 1.31 -9.60
N VAL A 63 10.33 2.11 -8.55
CA VAL A 63 10.43 3.57 -8.64
C VAL A 63 11.47 4.10 -7.65
N GLY A 64 12.11 5.20 -8.00
CA GLY A 64 13.00 5.92 -7.09
C GLY A 64 13.17 7.38 -7.48
N GLY A 65 13.64 8.18 -6.53
CA GLY A 65 13.82 9.61 -6.76
C GLY A 65 14.02 10.42 -5.48
N PRO A 66 13.98 11.76 -5.58
CA PRO A 66 14.19 12.64 -4.44
C PRO A 66 13.14 12.47 -3.35
N LEU A 67 13.63 12.56 -2.12
CA LEU A 67 12.88 12.58 -0.87
C LEU A 67 13.07 13.96 -0.23
N PHE A 68 11.97 14.55 0.21
CA PHE A 68 11.93 15.78 0.99
C PHE A 68 11.30 15.46 2.34
N LYS A 69 11.96 15.83 3.43
CA LYS A 69 11.51 15.63 4.81
C LYS A 69 11.17 16.97 5.44
N GLY A 70 10.06 16.98 6.18
CA GLY A 70 9.62 18.11 6.98
C GLY A 70 9.24 17.67 8.39
N SER A 71 8.79 18.62 9.21
CA SER A 71 8.34 18.33 10.58
C SER A 71 7.11 17.41 10.56
N GLY A 72 7.34 16.15 10.91
CA GLY A 72 6.28 15.14 10.99
C GLY A 72 5.81 14.62 9.64
N GLY A 73 6.59 14.71 8.57
CA GLY A 73 6.16 14.19 7.26
C GLY A 73 7.26 14.13 6.22
N TRP A 74 6.89 13.62 5.05
CA TRP A 74 7.76 13.53 3.89
C TRP A 74 6.98 13.61 2.58
N LEU A 75 7.68 13.98 1.51
CA LEU A 75 7.25 13.97 0.12
C LEU A 75 8.31 13.24 -0.71
N GLU A 76 7.89 12.36 -1.59
CA GLU A 76 8.73 11.62 -2.52
C GLU A 76 8.24 11.93 -3.94
N LEU A 77 9.17 12.27 -4.83
CA LEU A 77 8.92 12.38 -6.27
C LEU A 77 9.78 11.34 -6.96
N MET A 78 9.16 10.34 -7.58
CA MET A 78 9.87 9.17 -8.08
C MET A 78 9.51 8.89 -9.53
N GLY A 79 10.53 8.55 -10.31
CA GLY A 79 10.38 7.98 -11.65
C GLY A 79 10.68 6.49 -11.62
N GLY A 80 10.08 5.74 -12.52
CA GLY A 80 10.39 4.32 -12.68
C GLY A 80 9.44 3.65 -13.64
N SER A 81 9.17 2.37 -13.42
CA SER A 81 8.41 1.56 -14.37
C SER A 81 7.67 0.41 -13.74
N PHE A 82 6.59 0.00 -14.40
CA PHE A 82 6.05 -1.35 -14.27
C PHE A 82 6.77 -2.29 -15.22
N VAL A 83 7.36 -3.37 -14.68
CA VAL A 83 8.01 -4.43 -15.46
C VAL A 83 7.10 -5.64 -15.49
N LYS A 84 6.58 -5.98 -16.67
CA LYS A 84 5.70 -7.14 -16.88
C LYS A 84 6.50 -8.41 -17.09
N THR A 85 5.86 -9.55 -16.89
CA THR A 85 6.47 -10.87 -17.12
C THR A 85 6.79 -11.15 -18.58
N ASP A 86 6.12 -10.47 -19.52
CA ASP A 86 6.40 -10.55 -20.96
C ASP A 86 7.57 -9.64 -21.39
N GLY A 87 8.24 -8.97 -20.45
CA GLY A 87 9.34 -8.04 -20.72
C GLY A 87 8.89 -6.63 -21.06
N THR A 88 7.59 -6.38 -21.21
CA THR A 88 7.07 -5.01 -21.46
C THR A 88 7.34 -4.13 -20.25
N VAL A 89 7.80 -2.91 -20.51
CA VAL A 89 8.08 -1.90 -19.49
C VAL A 89 7.15 -0.71 -19.69
N ASP A 90 6.25 -0.48 -18.73
CA ASP A 90 5.41 0.73 -18.74
C ASP A 90 6.05 1.79 -17.83
N ALA A 91 6.57 2.87 -18.41
CA ALA A 91 7.10 3.98 -17.64
C ALA A 91 6.03 4.58 -16.71
N ALA A 92 6.45 5.00 -15.51
CA ALA A 92 5.60 5.54 -14.48
C ALA A 92 6.27 6.71 -13.74
N PHE A 93 5.45 7.68 -13.36
CA PHE A 93 5.81 8.72 -12.41
C PHE A 93 4.98 8.55 -11.14
N ASN A 94 5.59 8.75 -10.00
CA ASN A 94 4.99 8.48 -8.71
C ASN A 94 5.33 9.57 -7.69
N MET A 95 4.33 10.30 -7.26
CA MET A 95 4.43 11.25 -6.15
C MET A 95 3.77 10.64 -4.92
N ARG A 96 4.44 10.69 -3.76
CA ARG A 96 3.89 10.18 -2.50
C ARG A 96 4.14 11.15 -1.38
N ALA A 97 3.18 11.29 -0.48
CA ALA A 97 3.33 12.12 0.70
C ALA A 97 2.79 11.42 1.93
N SER A 98 3.42 11.67 3.07
CA SER A 98 2.97 11.24 4.37
C SER A 98 3.05 12.37 5.37
N ARG A 99 2.05 12.46 6.25
CA ARG A 99 2.02 13.44 7.33
C ARG A 99 1.47 12.82 8.60
N ILE A 100 2.22 12.95 9.68
CA ILE A 100 1.84 12.56 11.03
C ILE A 100 1.20 13.78 11.68
N GLY A 101 -0.12 13.74 11.85
CA GLY A 101 -0.86 14.65 12.70
C GLY A 101 -0.83 14.20 14.16
N THR A 102 -1.53 14.95 15.03
CA THR A 102 -1.59 14.67 16.47
C THR A 102 -2.24 13.32 16.81
N ARG A 103 -3.21 12.88 15.99
CA ARG A 103 -3.97 11.63 16.22
C ARG A 103 -3.93 10.65 15.04
N PHE A 104 -3.55 11.13 13.87
CA PHE A 104 -3.69 10.39 12.61
C PHE A 104 -2.43 10.51 11.76
N LEU A 105 -2.08 9.42 11.09
CA LEU A 105 -1.11 9.38 10.01
C LEU A 105 -1.89 9.42 8.70
N PHE A 106 -1.61 10.42 7.88
CA PHE A 106 -2.14 10.58 6.54
C PHE A 106 -1.10 10.12 5.53
N TYR A 107 -1.53 9.43 4.50
CA TYR A 107 -0.70 9.04 3.38
C TYR A 107 -1.50 9.19 2.09
N THR A 108 -0.85 9.69 1.05
CA THR A 108 -1.42 9.78 -0.29
C THR A 108 -0.35 9.49 -1.33
N GLU A 109 -0.78 9.00 -2.48
CA GLU A 109 0.05 8.75 -3.65
C GLU A 109 -0.68 9.23 -4.89
N ALA A 110 0.07 9.68 -5.89
CA ALA A 110 -0.40 9.94 -7.24
C ALA A 110 0.57 9.26 -8.21
N MET A 111 0.11 8.20 -8.86
CA MET A 111 0.89 7.40 -9.79
C MET A 111 0.34 7.51 -11.20
N TYR A 112 1.12 8.10 -12.10
CA TYR A 112 0.79 8.20 -13.51
C TYR A 112 1.55 7.14 -14.32
N VAL A 113 0.83 6.34 -15.10
CA VAL A 113 1.40 5.30 -15.99
C VAL A 113 1.29 5.78 -17.43
N PHE A 114 2.42 6.15 -18.02
CA PHE A 114 2.46 6.89 -19.29
C PHE A 114 1.81 6.15 -20.46
N PRO A 115 2.13 4.87 -20.76
CA PRO A 115 1.56 4.20 -21.93
C PRO A 115 0.05 4.00 -21.83
N LYS A 116 -0.46 3.85 -20.61
CA LYS A 116 -1.90 3.64 -20.34
C LYS A 116 -2.66 4.94 -20.13
N LYS A 117 -1.96 6.09 -20.04
CA LYS A 117 -2.53 7.38 -19.64
C LYS A 117 -3.40 7.28 -18.38
N ARG A 118 -2.95 6.46 -17.42
CA ARG A 118 -3.71 6.09 -16.22
C ARG A 118 -3.14 6.78 -15.00
N LEU A 119 -3.99 7.42 -14.21
CA LEU A 119 -3.64 7.99 -12.91
C LEU A 119 -4.29 7.16 -11.78
N ILE A 120 -3.48 6.72 -10.82
CA ILE A 120 -3.94 5.98 -9.63
C ILE A 120 -3.62 6.83 -8.41
N VAL A 121 -4.63 7.12 -7.60
CA VAL A 121 -4.54 8.00 -6.43
C VAL A 121 -5.08 7.26 -5.20
N PRO A 122 -4.23 6.52 -4.47
CA PRO A 122 -4.61 5.97 -3.19
C PRO A 122 -4.39 7.00 -2.08
N PHE A 123 -5.30 6.98 -1.12
CA PHE A 123 -5.24 7.79 0.10
C PHE A 123 -5.52 6.89 1.30
N SER A 124 -4.83 7.12 2.41
CA SER A 124 -5.15 6.46 3.66
C SER A 124 -5.00 7.37 4.85
N VAL A 125 -5.83 7.15 5.85
CA VAL A 125 -5.76 7.78 7.17
C VAL A 125 -5.74 6.67 8.21
N THR A 126 -4.75 6.69 9.10
CA THR A 126 -4.54 5.63 10.11
C THR A 126 -4.32 6.24 11.49
N ARG A 127 -5.08 5.80 12.48
CA ARG A 127 -4.83 6.05 13.89
C ARG A 127 -4.06 4.89 14.50
N ARG A 128 -2.98 5.19 15.23
CA ARG A 128 -2.27 4.19 16.03
C ARG A 128 -2.93 4.03 17.39
N VAL A 129 -3.18 2.78 17.78
CA VAL A 129 -3.78 2.38 19.05
C VAL A 129 -2.87 1.36 19.71
N LYS A 130 -2.42 1.67 20.92
CA LYS A 130 -1.65 0.74 21.75
C LYS A 130 -2.64 -0.23 22.42
N LEU A 131 -2.42 -1.53 22.24
CA LEU A 131 -3.20 -2.60 22.86
C LEU A 131 -2.21 -3.58 23.50
N GLY A 132 -1.94 -3.35 24.79
CA GLY A 132 -0.84 -4.01 25.50
C GLY A 132 0.52 -3.69 24.86
N ALA A 133 1.28 -4.72 24.51
CA ALA A 133 2.58 -4.59 23.85
C ALA A 133 2.48 -4.32 22.32
N LEU A 134 1.28 -4.38 21.74
CA LEU A 134 1.07 -4.19 20.31
C LEU A 134 0.70 -2.73 19.99
N ASN A 135 1.19 -2.21 18.88
CA ASN A 135 0.84 -0.89 18.37
C ASN A 135 0.13 -1.03 17.03
N LEU A 136 -1.19 -1.17 17.06
CA LEU A 136 -2.02 -1.45 15.90
C LEU A 136 -2.42 -0.14 15.21
N GLY A 137 -2.55 -0.16 13.89
CA GLY A 137 -3.14 0.93 13.11
C GLY A 137 -4.56 0.57 12.70
N PHE A 138 -5.51 1.49 12.90
CA PHE A 138 -6.88 1.38 12.39
C PHE A 138 -7.20 2.61 11.56
N GLY A 139 -7.85 2.42 10.42
CA GLY A 139 -7.99 3.50 9.46
C GLY A 139 -8.93 3.21 8.32
N LEU A 140 -8.87 4.10 7.34
CA LEU A 140 -9.54 3.98 6.05
C LEU A 140 -8.50 4.08 4.94
N GLU A 141 -8.75 3.37 3.86
CA GLU A 141 -7.99 3.48 2.62
C GLU A 141 -8.96 3.61 1.45
N SER A 142 -8.66 4.53 0.54
CA SER A 142 -9.35 4.70 -0.73
C SER A 142 -8.37 4.62 -1.88
N GLU A 143 -8.84 4.23 -3.05
CA GLU A 143 -8.07 4.20 -4.30
C GLU A 143 -8.98 4.72 -5.41
N VAL A 144 -8.57 5.79 -6.08
CA VAL A 144 -9.22 6.29 -7.29
C VAL A 144 -8.31 5.96 -8.47
N THR A 145 -8.87 5.33 -9.49
CA THR A 145 -8.16 5.11 -10.76
C THR A 145 -8.90 5.82 -11.88
N LEU A 146 -8.20 6.75 -12.52
CA LEU A 146 -8.64 7.47 -13.71
C LEU A 146 -7.92 6.86 -14.91
N ASP A 147 -8.68 6.30 -15.84
CA ASP A 147 -8.20 5.72 -17.09
C ASP A 147 -8.94 6.35 -18.27
N VAL A 148 -8.43 6.18 -19.48
CA VAL A 148 -9.08 6.70 -20.70
C VAL A 148 -10.45 6.03 -20.85
N GLY A 149 -11.52 6.81 -20.60
CA GLY A 149 -12.90 6.37 -20.71
C GLY A 149 -13.46 5.59 -19.51
N ALA A 150 -12.70 5.44 -18.41
CA ALA A 150 -13.18 4.75 -17.22
C ALA A 150 -12.61 5.36 -15.93
N THR A 151 -13.50 5.61 -14.97
CA THR A 151 -13.14 5.98 -13.60
C THR A 151 -13.62 4.88 -12.66
N SER A 152 -12.74 4.45 -11.75
CA SER A 152 -13.11 3.54 -10.66
C SER A 152 -12.66 4.10 -9.33
N TRP A 153 -13.43 3.80 -8.29
CA TRP A 153 -13.15 4.21 -6.94
C TRP A 153 -13.36 3.02 -6.02
N ARG A 154 -12.51 2.97 -4.99
CA ARG A 154 -12.54 1.98 -3.94
C ARG A 154 -12.39 2.69 -2.62
N PHE A 155 -13.07 2.22 -1.60
CA PHE A 155 -12.85 2.68 -0.23
C PHE A 155 -13.12 1.55 0.75
N GLY A 156 -12.49 1.61 1.90
CA GLY A 156 -12.94 0.82 3.04
C GLY A 156 -11.97 0.78 4.21
N PRO A 157 -12.25 -0.06 5.21
CA PRO A 157 -11.45 -0.13 6.42
C PRO A 157 -10.07 -0.71 6.16
N ARG A 158 -9.10 -0.19 6.93
CA ARG A 158 -7.71 -0.61 6.93
C ARG A 158 -7.25 -0.93 8.36
N ILE A 159 -6.54 -2.04 8.50
CA ILE A 159 -5.85 -2.41 9.73
C ILE A 159 -4.36 -2.58 9.41
N VAL A 160 -3.48 -2.07 10.27
CA VAL A 160 -2.03 -2.22 10.14
C VAL A 160 -1.47 -2.89 11.39
N VAL A 161 -0.80 -4.00 11.22
CA VAL A 161 -0.18 -4.77 12.30
C VAL A 161 1.33 -4.75 12.11
N PRO A 162 2.11 -4.17 13.05
CA PRO A 162 3.56 -4.33 13.03
C PRO A 162 3.90 -5.80 13.34
N ILE A 163 4.67 -6.44 12.46
CA ILE A 163 5.13 -7.82 12.65
C ILE A 163 6.54 -7.82 13.25
N LEU A 164 7.42 -6.96 12.72
CA LEU A 164 8.79 -6.76 13.17
C LEU A 164 9.11 -5.26 13.16
N LYS A 165 10.26 -4.86 13.73
CA LYS A 165 10.71 -3.46 13.78
C LYS A 165 10.68 -2.75 12.41
N LYS A 166 10.97 -3.50 11.34
CA LYS A 166 11.03 -3.02 9.95
C LYS A 166 9.92 -3.60 9.06
N ALA A 167 8.93 -4.30 9.62
CA ALA A 167 7.90 -4.99 8.84
C ALA A 167 6.50 -4.76 9.40
N SER A 168 5.54 -4.49 8.52
CA SER A 168 4.12 -4.38 8.87
C SER A 168 3.24 -5.05 7.85
N LEU A 169 2.16 -5.68 8.30
CA LEU A 169 1.09 -6.18 7.46
C LEU A 169 -0.07 -5.18 7.51
N ALA A 170 -0.42 -4.61 6.36
CA ALA A 170 -1.65 -3.85 6.22
C ALA A 170 -2.71 -4.71 5.52
N THR A 171 -3.89 -4.81 6.12
CA THR A 171 -5.06 -5.48 5.54
C THR A 171 -6.13 -4.44 5.26
N VAL A 172 -6.66 -4.45 4.05
CA VAL A 172 -7.69 -3.51 3.60
C VAL A 172 -8.80 -4.29 2.95
N TYR A 173 -10.03 -4.03 3.39
CA TYR A 173 -11.22 -4.47 2.67
C TYR A 173 -11.79 -3.26 1.95
N GLN A 174 -11.90 -3.32 0.62
CA GLN A 174 -12.38 -2.21 -0.19
C GLN A 174 -13.68 -2.58 -0.90
N TRP A 175 -14.69 -1.76 -0.72
CA TRP A 175 -15.90 -1.80 -1.54
C TRP A 175 -15.60 -1.21 -2.92
N HIS A 176 -16.18 -1.83 -3.95
CA HIS A 176 -16.13 -1.39 -5.34
C HIS A 176 -17.47 -1.74 -6.00
N SER A 177 -17.90 -0.97 -6.98
CA SER A 177 -19.20 -1.14 -7.65
C SER A 177 -19.37 -2.47 -8.39
N ARG A 178 -18.29 -3.19 -8.67
CA ARG A 178 -18.31 -4.49 -9.37
C ARG A 178 -18.06 -5.70 -8.46
N GLN A 179 -17.02 -5.65 -7.64
CA GLN A 179 -16.64 -6.75 -6.75
C GLN A 179 -15.80 -6.20 -5.60
N PRO A 180 -16.09 -6.53 -4.34
CA PRO A 180 -15.24 -6.14 -3.22
C PRO A 180 -13.83 -6.73 -3.36
N LEU A 181 -12.86 -6.08 -2.74
CA LEU A 181 -11.44 -6.45 -2.79
C LEU A 181 -10.91 -6.58 -1.37
N LEU A 182 -10.30 -7.72 -1.06
CA LEU A 182 -9.53 -7.91 0.18
C LEU A 182 -8.05 -7.90 -0.18
N ARG A 183 -7.34 -6.85 0.22
CA ARG A 183 -5.93 -6.66 -0.12
C ARG A 183 -5.06 -6.69 1.13
N GLN A 184 -4.01 -7.49 1.07
CA GLN A 184 -2.97 -7.56 2.08
C GLN A 184 -1.63 -7.08 1.52
N TYR A 185 -0.95 -6.25 2.30
CA TYR A 185 0.34 -5.67 1.97
C TYR A 185 1.35 -6.04 3.05
N LEU A 186 2.37 -6.80 2.70
CA LEU A 186 3.55 -6.96 3.55
C LEU A 186 4.53 -5.84 3.20
N LEU A 187 4.59 -4.80 4.02
CA LEU A 187 5.51 -3.68 3.86
C LEU A 187 6.78 -3.91 4.68
N LEU A 188 7.94 -3.83 4.02
CA LEU A 188 9.26 -3.83 4.62
C LEU A 188 9.93 -2.45 4.43
N ASN A 189 10.25 -1.78 5.54
CA ASN A 189 10.88 -0.45 5.56
C ASN A 189 12.36 -0.57 5.97
N PHE A 190 13.27 -0.17 5.09
CA PHE A 190 14.72 -0.31 5.29
C PHE A 190 15.44 0.98 5.61
#